data_AF-A0A2V7WTF3-F1
#
_entry.id   AF-A0A2V7WTF3-F1
#
_cell.length_a   1.000
_cell.length_b   1.000
_cell.length_c   1.000
_cell.angle_alpha   90.00
_cell.angle_beta   90.00
_cell.angle_gamma   90.00
#
_symmetry.space_group_name_H-M   'P 1'
#
loop_
_entity.id
_entity.type
_entity.pdbx_description
1 polymer ?
#
loop_
_entity_poly.entity_id
_entity_poly.type
_entity_poly.pdbx_seq_one_letter_code
_entity_poly.pdbx_strand_id
1 'polypeptide(L)'
;MGLLPSVLLSVALGAPAVGAADAPTLRATSAPSAEARISIDFKDADVVDVVRLLSEVGNFQVVIDPGTSCKLTLKLKEVPWDSALDIALRVCGLGSESDNGIVRVAPVAKLTSEHQERRRLAEEQKLNRPLRTVRYTLSYAKAAEIAPLIKKFLSPRGDVVFDARTNTLIITDID
;
A
#
# COMPACT_ATOMS: atom_id res chain seq x y z
N MET A 1 40.77 73.45 28.20
CA MET A 1 39.71 74.37 27.76
C MET A 1 39.14 73.83 26.47
N GLY A 2 37.82 73.57 26.43
CA GLY A 2 37.09 72.96 25.30
C GLY A 2 37.10 71.42 25.32
N LEU A 3 36.04 70.68 25.01
CA LEU A 3 34.63 70.95 24.70
C LEU A 3 33.92 69.57 24.76
N LEU A 4 32.61 69.58 24.95
CA LEU A 4 31.65 68.45 25.14
C LEU A 4 31.79 67.29 24.12
N PRO A 5 31.23 66.09 24.40
CA PRO A 5 29.84 65.88 23.96
C PRO A 5 28.95 65.00 24.87
N SER A 6 27.65 65.30 24.77
CA SER A 6 26.49 64.43 24.98
C SER A 6 26.60 63.09 24.25
N VAL A 7 25.93 62.05 24.77
CA VAL A 7 24.86 61.26 24.12
C VAL A 7 24.52 60.06 25.01
N LEU A 8 23.24 59.99 25.40
CA LEU A 8 22.59 58.85 26.04
C LEU A 8 22.46 57.68 25.06
N LEU A 9 22.87 56.48 25.45
CA LEU A 9 22.52 55.24 24.77
C LEU A 9 22.18 54.17 25.82
N SER A 10 20.90 54.03 26.12
CA SER A 10 20.37 52.88 26.88
C SER A 10 20.40 51.64 25.99
N VAL A 11 21.18 50.64 26.38
CA VAL A 11 21.24 49.33 25.74
C VAL A 11 20.63 48.27 26.66
N ALA A 12 19.52 47.72 26.16
CA ALA A 12 19.02 46.35 26.24
C ALA A 12 19.40 45.44 27.43
N LEU A 13 18.38 45.03 28.19
CA LEU A 13 18.23 43.65 28.67
C LEU A 13 16.84 43.14 28.27
N GLY A 14 16.76 42.48 27.11
CA GLY A 14 15.62 41.65 26.70
C GLY A 14 16.06 40.19 26.77
N ALA A 15 15.48 39.44 27.71
CA ALA A 15 15.79 38.03 27.94
C ALA A 15 15.30 37.10 26.78
N PRO A 16 15.95 35.95 26.55
CA PRO A 16 15.63 35.06 25.44
C PRO A 16 14.61 33.96 25.78
N ALA A 17 13.80 33.64 24.75
CA ALA A 17 13.30 32.32 24.36
C ALA A 17 12.81 31.31 25.42
N VAL A 18 11.49 31.04 25.41
CA VAL A 18 10.94 29.67 25.48
C VAL A 18 9.78 29.58 24.49
N GLY A 19 10.05 28.91 23.36
CA GLY A 19 9.01 28.40 22.48
C GLY A 19 8.36 27.18 23.12
N ALA A 20 7.04 27.18 23.21
CA ALA A 20 6.27 26.08 23.72
C ALA A 20 5.00 25.89 22.87
N ALA A 21 4.81 24.64 22.45
CA ALA A 21 3.59 24.01 21.97
C ALA A 21 3.11 24.34 20.54
N ASP A 22 3.89 23.89 19.55
CA ASP A 22 3.31 23.36 18.32
C ASP A 22 2.59 22.04 18.68
N ALA A 23 1.27 22.11 18.86
CA ALA A 23 0.44 20.92 19.00
C ALA A 23 0.38 20.21 17.64
N PRO A 24 0.53 18.87 17.57
CA PRO A 24 0.31 18.16 16.33
C PRO A 24 -1.17 18.31 15.98
N THR A 25 -1.43 19.15 14.99
CA THR A 25 -2.73 19.20 14.31
C THR A 25 -2.93 17.79 13.76
N LEU A 26 -3.78 17.01 14.44
CA LEU A 26 -4.31 15.76 13.95
C LEU A 26 -4.81 16.05 12.53
N ARG A 27 -4.04 15.59 11.54
CA ARG A 27 -4.47 15.53 10.14
C ARG A 27 -5.83 14.85 10.18
N ALA A 28 -6.87 15.63 9.94
CA ALA A 28 -8.17 15.09 9.59
C ALA A 28 -7.90 14.15 8.42
N THR A 29 -7.99 12.85 8.68
CA THR A 29 -8.19 11.85 7.64
C THR A 29 -9.33 12.39 6.81
N SER A 30 -9.04 12.83 5.59
CA SER A 30 -10.04 13.21 4.62
C SER A 30 -10.99 12.02 4.51
N ALA A 31 -12.19 12.19 5.07
CA ALA A 31 -13.30 11.32 4.75
C ALA A 31 -13.40 11.29 3.21
N PRO A 32 -13.46 10.10 2.57
CA PRO A 32 -13.64 10.06 1.14
C PRO A 32 -14.97 10.76 0.84
N SER A 33 -14.94 11.72 -0.08
CA SER A 33 -16.12 12.48 -0.50
C SER A 33 -17.18 11.51 -1.01
N ALA A 34 -18.17 11.21 -0.16
CA ALA A 34 -19.26 10.27 -0.40
C ALA A 34 -20.59 11.06 -0.40
N GLU A 35 -20.71 12.04 -1.30
CA GLU A 35 -21.82 12.99 -1.24
C GLU A 35 -22.94 12.74 -2.26
N ALA A 36 -22.72 11.90 -3.27
CA ALA A 36 -23.79 11.49 -4.19
C ALA A 36 -24.57 10.30 -3.61
N ARG A 37 -25.58 10.61 -2.80
CA ARG A 37 -26.60 9.63 -2.37
C ARG A 37 -27.60 9.43 -3.49
N ILE A 38 -27.86 8.17 -3.82
CA ILE A 38 -28.75 7.76 -4.88
C ILE A 38 -29.95 6.98 -4.32
N SER A 39 -31.09 7.19 -4.96
CA SER A 39 -32.28 6.36 -4.76
C SER A 39 -32.67 5.81 -6.11
N ILE A 40 -32.54 4.49 -6.29
CA ILE A 40 -32.75 3.81 -7.57
C ILE A 40 -33.56 2.55 -7.33
N ASP A 41 -34.48 2.23 -8.25
CA ASP A 41 -35.29 1.02 -8.23
C ASP A 41 -35.09 0.29 -9.56
N PHE A 42 -34.46 -0.87 -9.50
CA PHE A 42 -34.22 -1.76 -10.63
C PHE A 42 -35.01 -3.04 -10.43
N LYS A 43 -35.73 -3.44 -11.47
CA LYS A 43 -36.46 -4.70 -11.51
C LYS A 43 -35.97 -5.53 -12.67
N ASP A 44 -35.46 -6.73 -12.38
CA ASP A 44 -34.95 -7.68 -13.37
C ASP A 44 -33.91 -7.07 -14.33
N ALA A 45 -33.06 -6.18 -13.80
CA ALA A 45 -32.05 -5.48 -14.59
C ALA A 45 -30.79 -6.32 -14.76
N ASP A 46 -30.09 -6.13 -15.88
CA ASP A 46 -28.75 -6.69 -16.05
C ASP A 46 -27.75 -5.96 -15.16
N VAL A 47 -26.86 -6.70 -14.50
CA VAL A 47 -25.77 -6.12 -13.71
C VAL A 47 -24.89 -5.17 -14.55
N VAL A 48 -24.74 -5.44 -15.85
CA VAL A 48 -23.99 -4.58 -16.77
C VAL A 48 -24.62 -3.19 -16.89
N ASP A 49 -25.94 -3.14 -17.01
CA ASP A 49 -26.69 -1.89 -17.15
C ASP A 49 -26.72 -1.11 -15.84
N VAL A 50 -26.86 -1.82 -14.71
CA VAL A 50 -26.80 -1.22 -13.37
C VAL A 50 -25.44 -0.57 -13.12
N VAL A 51 -24.35 -1.27 -13.40
CA VAL A 51 -22.98 -0.76 -13.22
C VAL A 51 -22.71 0.44 -14.12
N ARG A 52 -23.20 0.44 -15.36
CA ARG A 52 -23.09 1.59 -16.28
C ARG A 52 -23.79 2.82 -15.70
N LEU A 53 -25.02 2.69 -15.23
CA LEU A 53 -25.74 3.82 -14.62
C LEU A 53 -25.01 4.34 -13.38
N LEU A 54 -24.49 3.44 -12.53
CA LEU A 54 -23.70 3.83 -11.36
C LEU A 54 -22.41 4.56 -11.75
N SER A 55 -21.76 4.17 -12.87
CA SER A 55 -20.56 4.84 -13.38
C SER A 55 -20.81 6.27 -13.87
N GLU A 56 -21.98 6.53 -14.45
CA GLU A 56 -22.40 7.87 -14.86
C GLU A 56 -22.69 8.77 -13.65
N VAL A 57 -23.37 8.23 -12.63
CA VAL A 57 -23.71 8.99 -11.41
C VAL A 57 -22.48 9.23 -10.53
N GLY A 58 -21.61 8.23 -10.39
CA GLY A 58 -20.36 8.31 -9.64
C GLY A 58 -19.20 8.95 -10.39
N ASN A 59 -19.39 9.27 -11.68
CA ASN A 59 -18.39 9.83 -12.59
C ASN A 59 -17.04 9.09 -12.56
N PHE A 60 -17.09 7.75 -12.69
CA PHE A 60 -15.89 6.90 -12.74
C PHE A 60 -15.86 6.08 -14.03
N GLN A 61 -14.65 5.67 -14.44
CA GLN A 61 -14.46 4.84 -15.62
C GLN A 61 -14.59 3.37 -15.24
N VAL A 62 -15.32 2.59 -16.03
CA VAL A 62 -15.57 1.16 -15.74
C VAL A 62 -15.26 0.27 -16.95
N VAL A 63 -14.65 -0.88 -16.69
CA VAL A 63 -14.40 -1.94 -17.67
C VAL A 63 -15.07 -3.21 -17.17
N ILE A 64 -15.84 -3.87 -18.03
CA ILE A 64 -16.64 -5.04 -17.69
C ILE A 64 -16.10 -6.25 -18.45
N ASP A 65 -15.69 -7.29 -17.72
CA ASP A 65 -15.14 -8.51 -18.31
C ASP A 65 -16.23 -9.37 -19.00
N PRO A 66 -15.93 -10.07 -20.10
CA PRO A 66 -16.85 -11.02 -20.71
C PRO A 66 -17.03 -12.22 -19.75
N GLY A 67 -18.24 -12.36 -19.20
CA GLY A 67 -18.53 -13.36 -18.14
C GLY A 67 -19.34 -12.79 -16.97
N THR A 68 -19.65 -11.49 -16.97
CA THR A 68 -20.51 -10.84 -16.00
C THR A 68 -21.96 -10.83 -16.48
N SER A 69 -22.65 -11.97 -16.44
CA SER A 69 -24.08 -12.06 -16.75
C SER A 69 -24.87 -12.42 -15.50
N CYS A 70 -25.68 -11.49 -14.99
CA CYS A 70 -26.52 -11.69 -13.83
C CYS A 70 -27.71 -10.74 -13.87
N LYS A 71 -28.89 -11.24 -13.52
CA LYS A 71 -30.09 -10.42 -13.34
C LYS A 71 -30.30 -10.14 -11.87
N LEU A 72 -30.51 -8.88 -11.52
CA LEU A 72 -30.73 -8.46 -10.13
C LEU A 72 -31.90 -7.48 -10.03
N THR A 73 -32.61 -7.58 -8.91
CA THR A 73 -33.68 -6.65 -8.52
C THR A 73 -33.21 -5.93 -7.26
N LEU A 74 -33.17 -4.61 -7.30
CA LEU A 74 -32.52 -3.77 -6.32
C LEU A 74 -33.36 -2.51 -6.10
N LYS A 75 -33.69 -2.25 -4.84
CA LYS A 75 -34.35 -1.00 -4.45
C LYS A 75 -33.50 -0.30 -3.40
N LEU A 76 -32.96 0.85 -3.76
CA LEU A 76 -32.10 1.67 -2.92
C LEU A 76 -32.76 3.00 -2.62
N LYS A 77 -32.60 3.47 -1.38
CA LYS A 77 -33.04 4.79 -0.95
C LYS A 77 -31.92 5.43 -0.13
N GLU A 78 -31.46 6.59 -0.59
CA GLU A 78 -30.42 7.40 0.09
C GLU A 78 -29.10 6.65 0.34
N VAL A 79 -28.71 5.76 -0.58
CA VAL A 79 -27.48 4.95 -0.47
C VAL A 79 -26.37 5.61 -1.30
N PRO A 80 -25.12 5.72 -0.82
CA PRO A 80 -24.01 6.20 -1.66
C PRO A 80 -23.75 5.22 -2.82
N TRP A 81 -23.36 5.77 -3.97
CA TRP A 81 -23.14 4.97 -5.20
C TRP A 81 -22.10 3.86 -5.03
N ASP A 82 -21.04 4.08 -4.24
CA ASP A 82 -19.97 3.10 -3.98
C ASP A 82 -20.52 1.87 -3.23
N SER A 83 -21.32 2.10 -2.18
CA SER A 83 -21.98 1.00 -1.46
C SER A 83 -23.04 0.30 -2.30
N ALA A 84 -23.77 1.05 -3.15
CA ALA A 84 -24.71 0.47 -4.09
C ALA A 84 -24.01 -0.48 -5.08
N LEU A 85 -22.84 -0.08 -5.59
CA LEU A 85 -22.01 -0.89 -6.47
C LEU A 85 -21.54 -2.16 -5.77
N ASP A 86 -20.95 -2.06 -4.57
CA ASP A 86 -20.50 -3.23 -3.80
C ASP A 86 -21.64 -4.24 -3.54
N ILE A 87 -22.82 -3.76 -3.14
CA ILE A 87 -23.99 -4.61 -2.92
C ILE A 87 -24.42 -5.30 -4.21
N ALA A 88 -24.53 -4.55 -5.33
CA ALA A 88 -24.93 -5.12 -6.62
C ALA A 88 -23.97 -6.19 -7.11
N LEU A 89 -22.66 -5.96 -6.98
CA LEU A 89 -21.63 -6.92 -7.40
C LEU A 89 -21.63 -8.18 -6.52
N ARG A 90 -21.78 -8.01 -5.20
CA ARG A 90 -21.78 -9.13 -4.24
C ARG A 90 -22.93 -10.11 -4.48
N VAL A 91 -24.12 -9.62 -4.81
CA VAL A 91 -25.29 -10.47 -5.12
C VAL A 91 -25.01 -11.39 -6.31
N CYS A 92 -24.25 -10.91 -7.28
CA CYS A 92 -23.91 -11.66 -8.49
C CYS A 92 -22.58 -12.41 -8.42
N GLY A 93 -21.90 -12.43 -7.25
CA GLY A 93 -20.58 -13.06 -7.10
C GLY A 93 -19.48 -12.39 -7.94
N LEU A 94 -19.67 -11.10 -8.26
CA LEU A 94 -18.72 -10.27 -8.97
C LEU A 94 -17.89 -9.47 -7.98
N GLY A 95 -16.68 -9.11 -8.38
CA GLY A 95 -15.78 -8.22 -7.68
C GLY A 95 -15.40 -7.04 -8.56
N SER A 96 -14.99 -5.96 -7.91
CA SER A 96 -14.42 -4.78 -8.56
C SER A 96 -12.97 -4.60 -8.12
N GLU A 97 -12.10 -4.29 -9.07
CA GLU A 97 -10.73 -3.85 -8.84
C GLU A 97 -10.53 -2.46 -9.42
N SER A 98 -10.03 -1.54 -8.60
CA SER A 98 -9.68 -0.20 -9.06
C SER A 98 -8.19 -0.16 -9.40
N ASP A 99 -7.88 0.12 -10.66
CA ASP A 99 -6.52 0.34 -11.14
C ASP A 99 -6.44 1.72 -11.79
N ASN A 100 -5.65 2.62 -11.20
CA ASN A 100 -5.41 3.97 -11.72
C ASN A 100 -6.69 4.80 -12.05
N GLY A 101 -7.76 4.64 -11.28
CA GLY A 101 -9.02 5.36 -11.48
C GLY A 101 -9.98 4.70 -12.47
N ILE A 102 -9.63 3.51 -12.99
CA ILE A 102 -10.50 2.67 -13.80
C ILE A 102 -10.94 1.48 -12.94
N VAL A 103 -12.24 1.27 -12.83
CA VAL A 103 -12.84 0.15 -12.10
C VAL A 103 -13.06 -1.01 -13.06
N ARG A 104 -12.35 -2.12 -12.88
CA ARG A 104 -12.60 -3.38 -13.59
C ARG A 104 -13.59 -4.23 -12.80
N VAL A 105 -14.66 -4.67 -13.43
CA VAL A 105 -15.66 -5.58 -12.86
C VAL A 105 -15.51 -6.96 -13.50
N ALA A 106 -15.31 -7.98 -12.67
CA ALA A 106 -15.15 -9.37 -13.12
C ALA A 106 -15.64 -10.37 -12.06
N PRO A 107 -15.88 -11.64 -12.41
CA PRO A 107 -16.25 -12.67 -11.43
C PRO A 107 -15.16 -12.86 -10.37
N VAL A 108 -15.55 -12.98 -9.09
CA VAL A 108 -14.59 -13.15 -7.97
C VAL A 108 -13.70 -14.37 -8.16
N ALA A 109 -14.24 -15.46 -8.73
CA ALA A 109 -13.46 -16.66 -9.04
C ALA A 109 -12.29 -16.36 -10.00
N LYS A 110 -12.52 -15.51 -11.00
CA LYS A 110 -11.49 -15.11 -11.97
C LYS A 110 -10.45 -14.20 -11.30
N LEU A 111 -10.91 -13.18 -10.57
CA LEU A 111 -10.02 -12.26 -9.86
C LEU A 111 -9.12 -12.98 -8.85
N THR A 112 -9.69 -13.87 -8.04
CA THR A 112 -8.92 -14.64 -7.06
C THR A 112 -7.88 -15.55 -7.71
N SER A 113 -8.22 -16.20 -8.83
CA SER A 113 -7.27 -17.02 -9.59
C SER A 113 -6.13 -16.19 -10.20
N GLU A 114 -6.44 -15.03 -10.81
CA GLU A 114 -5.44 -14.12 -11.38
C GLU A 114 -4.51 -13.58 -10.28
N HIS A 115 -5.04 -13.25 -9.10
CA HIS A 115 -4.23 -12.79 -7.96
C HIS A 115 -3.32 -13.88 -7.40
N GLN A 116 -3.80 -15.12 -7.33
CA GLN A 116 -2.98 -16.23 -6.88
C GLN A 116 -1.84 -16.49 -7.87
N GLU A 117 -2.14 -16.54 -9.17
CA GLU A 117 -1.13 -16.74 -10.20
C GLU A 117 -0.11 -15.60 -10.22
N ARG A 118 -0.56 -14.35 -10.14
CA ARG A 118 0.33 -13.18 -10.05
C ARG A 118 1.24 -13.25 -8.83
N ARG A 119 0.72 -13.64 -7.66
CA ARG A 119 1.52 -13.80 -6.44
C ARG A 119 2.56 -14.90 -6.61
N ARG A 120 2.15 -16.05 -7.14
CA ARG A 120 3.03 -17.18 -7.41
C ARG A 120 4.15 -16.79 -8.37
N LEU A 121 3.82 -16.16 -9.50
CA LEU A 121 4.81 -15.69 -10.48
C LEU A 121 5.76 -14.66 -9.87
N ALA A 122 5.27 -13.75 -9.03
CA ALA A 122 6.12 -12.78 -8.34
C ALA A 122 7.06 -13.46 -7.33
N GLU A 123 6.61 -14.50 -6.64
CA GLU A 123 7.46 -15.32 -5.75
C GLU A 123 8.52 -16.09 -6.54
N GLU A 124 8.14 -16.74 -7.64
CA GLU A 124 9.06 -17.44 -8.53
C GLU A 124 10.12 -16.49 -9.10
N GLN A 125 9.72 -15.28 -9.52
CA GLN A 125 10.67 -14.24 -9.97
C GLN A 125 11.61 -13.80 -8.86
N LYS A 126 11.11 -13.60 -7.63
CA LYS A 126 11.95 -13.25 -6.48
C LYS A 126 12.96 -14.35 -6.17
N LEU A 127 12.57 -15.62 -6.29
CA LEU A 127 13.42 -16.79 -6.11
C LEU A 127 14.42 -16.95 -7.26
N ASN A 128 14.07 -16.56 -8.48
CA ASN A 128 14.93 -16.66 -9.67
C ASN A 128 15.94 -15.51 -9.83
N ARG A 129 16.09 -14.66 -8.80
CA ARG A 129 17.15 -13.66 -8.77
C ARG A 129 18.54 -14.32 -8.76
N PRO A 130 19.55 -13.67 -9.37
CA PRO A 130 20.90 -14.20 -9.40
C PRO A 130 21.44 -14.34 -7.98
N LEU A 131 22.11 -15.47 -7.73
CA LEU A 131 22.77 -15.74 -6.46
C LEU A 131 24.08 -14.95 -6.40
N ARG A 132 24.29 -14.23 -5.30
CA ARG A 132 25.52 -13.52 -5.01
C ARG A 132 26.26 -14.22 -3.88
N THR A 133 27.54 -14.50 -4.11
CA THR A 133 28.41 -15.11 -3.08
C THR A 133 29.32 -14.04 -2.47
N VAL A 134 29.25 -13.88 -1.16
CA VAL A 134 30.07 -12.93 -0.40
C VAL A 134 30.85 -13.69 0.68
N ARG A 135 32.10 -13.28 0.88
CA ARG A 135 33.00 -13.87 1.89
C ARG A 135 33.27 -12.85 2.98
N TYR A 136 33.02 -13.23 4.23
CA TYR A 136 33.26 -12.41 5.42
C TYR A 136 34.21 -13.11 6.38
N THR A 137 35.33 -12.49 6.72
CA THR A 137 36.23 -12.98 7.77
C THR A 137 35.81 -12.40 9.11
N LEU A 138 35.68 -13.25 10.12
CA LEU A 138 35.28 -12.84 11.47
C LEU A 138 36.52 -12.63 12.36
N SER A 139 36.61 -11.48 13.03
CA SER A 139 37.74 -11.16 13.91
C SER A 139 37.47 -11.47 15.39
N TYR A 140 36.21 -11.41 15.82
CA TYR A 140 35.82 -11.47 17.24
C TYR A 140 34.86 -12.61 17.58
N ALA A 141 34.42 -13.40 16.58
CA ALA A 141 33.50 -14.52 16.75
C ALA A 141 33.96 -15.72 15.93
N LYS A 142 33.62 -16.94 16.38
CA LYS A 142 33.91 -18.16 15.62
C LYS A 142 32.86 -18.39 14.54
N ALA A 143 33.29 -18.63 13.30
CA ALA A 143 32.42 -18.90 12.17
C ALA A 143 31.48 -20.09 12.39
N ALA A 144 31.94 -21.12 13.12
CA ALA A 144 31.15 -22.30 13.45
C ALA A 144 29.93 -22.01 14.34
N GLU A 145 30.01 -21.01 15.22
CA GLU A 145 28.91 -20.65 16.15
C GLU A 145 27.89 -19.74 15.46
N ILE A 146 28.33 -18.91 14.51
CA ILE A 146 27.51 -17.92 13.82
C ILE A 146 26.79 -18.51 12.59
N ALA A 147 27.40 -19.47 11.89
CA ALA A 147 26.81 -20.13 10.72
C ALA A 147 25.38 -20.65 10.92
N PRO A 148 25.03 -21.41 11.99
CA PRO A 148 23.67 -21.90 12.19
C PRO A 148 22.66 -20.79 12.54
N LEU A 149 23.13 -19.66 13.07
CA LEU A 149 22.28 -18.51 13.37
C LEU A 149 21.90 -17.79 12.08
N ILE A 150 22.87 -17.53 11.20
CA ILE A 150 22.64 -16.85 9.91
C ILE A 150 21.77 -17.70 8.99
N LYS A 151 21.88 -19.03 9.04
CA LYS A 151 21.07 -19.94 8.21
C LYS A 151 19.56 -19.71 8.32
N LYS A 152 19.06 -19.20 9.46
CA LYS A 152 17.63 -18.89 9.67
C LYS A 152 17.18 -17.60 9.00
N PHE A 153 18.11 -16.72 8.64
CA PHE A 153 17.83 -15.41 8.04
C PHE A 153 18.05 -15.38 6.53
N LEU A 154 18.58 -16.47 5.95
CA LEU A 154 18.78 -16.60 4.50
C LEU A 154 17.47 -16.86 3.77
N SER A 155 17.45 -16.54 2.48
CA SER A 155 16.36 -16.94 1.60
C SER A 155 16.28 -18.47 1.46
N PRO A 156 15.16 -19.03 0.94
CA PRO A 156 15.02 -20.47 0.72
C PRO A 156 16.08 -21.09 -0.21
N ARG A 157 16.76 -20.26 -1.02
CA ARG A 157 17.86 -20.67 -1.92
C ARG A 157 19.24 -20.32 -1.38
N GLY A 158 19.31 -19.62 -0.26
CA GLY A 158 20.56 -19.19 0.34
C GLY A 158 21.24 -20.33 1.10
N ASP A 159 22.57 -20.38 1.02
CA ASP A 159 23.38 -21.33 1.77
C ASP A 159 24.55 -20.62 2.46
N VAL A 160 24.98 -21.19 3.58
CA VAL A 160 26.10 -20.69 4.39
C VAL A 160 27.07 -21.81 4.68
N VAL A 161 28.30 -21.62 4.24
CA VAL A 161 29.43 -22.50 4.49
C VAL A 161 30.45 -21.75 5.35
N PHE A 162 30.99 -22.43 6.35
CA PHE A 162 32.05 -21.88 7.19
C PHE A 162 33.39 -22.57 6.90
N ASP A 163 34.47 -21.79 6.88
CA ASP A 163 35.85 -22.28 6.89
C ASP A 163 36.46 -22.01 8.28
N ALA A 164 36.74 -23.08 9.02
CA ALA A 164 37.31 -23.00 10.37
C ALA A 164 38.79 -22.61 10.39
N ARG A 165 39.55 -22.84 9.30
CA ARG A 165 40.99 -22.54 9.22
C ARG A 165 41.23 -21.05 9.06
N THR A 166 40.40 -20.36 8.26
CA THR A 166 40.52 -18.91 8.02
C THR A 166 39.47 -18.08 8.77
N ASN A 167 38.62 -18.74 9.57
CA ASN A 167 37.49 -18.13 10.27
C ASN A 167 36.61 -17.27 9.34
N THR A 168 36.34 -17.79 8.14
CA THR A 168 35.61 -17.10 7.08
C THR A 168 34.22 -17.73 6.89
N LEU A 169 33.21 -16.89 6.75
CA LEU A 169 31.86 -17.26 6.32
C LEU A 169 31.70 -16.99 4.83
N ILE A 170 31.27 -18.00 4.10
CA ILE A 170 30.91 -17.93 2.69
C ILE A 170 29.38 -17.98 2.64
N ILE A 171 28.77 -16.86 2.27
CA ILE A 171 27.32 -16.70 2.20
C ILE A 171 26.94 -16.60 0.73
N THR A 172 26.06 -17.47 0.28
CA THR A 172 25.44 -17.40 -1.05
C THR A 172 23.97 -17.10 -0.85
N ASP A 173 23.47 -15.96 -1.31
CA ASP A 173 22.05 -15.60 -1.18
C ASP A 173 21.56 -14.84 -2.43
N ILE A 174 20.24 -14.68 -2.55
CA ILE A 174 19.63 -13.82 -3.57
C ILE A 174 19.99 -12.35 -3.29
N ASP A 175 20.33 -11.59 -4.34
CA ASP A 175 20.57 -10.14 -4.24
C ASP A 175 19.25 -9.36 -4.02
#